data_AF-A0AAJ2IZB1-F1
#
_entry.id   AF-A0AAJ2IZB1-F1
#
_cell.length_a   1.000
_cell.length_b   1.000
_cell.length_c   1.000
_cell.angle_alpha   90.00
_cell.angle_beta   90.00
_cell.angle_gamma   90.00
#
_symmetry.space_group_name_H-M   'P 1'
#
loop_
_entity.id
_entity.type
_entity.pdbx_description
1 polymer ?
#
loop_
_entity_poly.entity_id
_entity_poly.type
_entity_poly.pdbx_seq_one_letter_code
_entity_poly.pdbx_strand_id
1 'polypeptide(L)' 'MSRTEITVDKKMIDAEGISNFYSIKVSTARNKICEMKKDKRFMQGDYFRMSGRVWFPAFNEFLKIKDEEKYR' A
#
# COMPACT_ATOMS: atom_id res chain seq x y z
N MET A 1 19.85 13.96 -2.85
CA MET A 1 18.39 14.19 -2.77
C MET A 1 17.90 13.60 -1.47
N SER A 2 17.43 14.44 -0.55
CA SER A 2 16.93 14.02 0.76
C SER A 2 15.73 13.08 0.53
N ARG A 3 15.85 11.80 0.88
CA ARG A 3 14.69 10.90 0.94
C ARG A 3 13.78 11.47 2.02
N THR A 4 12.71 12.15 1.63
CA THR A 4 11.63 12.48 2.55
C THR A 4 11.13 11.15 3.10
N GLU A 5 11.49 10.83 4.34
CA GLU A 5 10.93 9.67 5.03
C GLU A 5 9.45 9.96 5.21
N ILE A 6 8.65 9.39 4.31
CA ILE A 6 7.21 9.38 4.42
C ILE A 6 6.91 8.56 5.69
N THR A 7 6.56 9.27 6.77
CA THR A 7 6.13 8.64 8.02
C THR A 7 4.78 7.98 7.76
N VAL A 8 4.78 6.64 7.76
CA VAL A 8 3.57 5.84 7.57
C VAL A 8 3.06 5.40 8.93
N ASP A 9 1.85 5.85 9.27
CA ASP A 9 1.18 5.45 10.50
C ASP A 9 1.04 3.93 10.57
N LYS A 10 1.35 3.35 11.74
CA LYS A 10 1.13 1.93 12.04
C LYS A 10 -0.35 1.66 12.32
N LYS A 11 -1.18 1.75 11.27
CA LYS A 11 -2.62 1.52 11.34
C LYS A 11 -3.16 0.77 10.13
N MET A 12 -4.37 0.26 10.28
CA MET A 12 -5.18 -0.20 9.16
C MET A 12 -5.74 1.01 8.41
N ILE A 13 -5.62 1.01 7.09
CA ILE A 13 -6.09 2.09 6.22
C ILE A 13 -6.97 1.51 5.11
N ASP A 14 -8.00 2.23 4.71
CA ASP A 14 -8.84 1.89 3.55
C ASP A 14 -8.35 2.60 2.28
N ALA A 15 -9.04 2.33 1.17
CA ALA A 15 -8.72 2.94 -0.11
C ALA A 15 -8.90 4.47 -0.12
N GLU A 16 -9.80 5.02 0.70
CA GLU A 16 -10.01 6.47 0.79
C GLU A 16 -8.85 7.13 1.53
N GLY A 17 -8.42 6.57 2.66
CA GLY A 17 -7.23 7.01 3.38
C GLY A 17 -5.98 6.94 2.52
N ILE A 18 -5.80 5.86 1.75
CA ILE A 18 -4.68 5.72 0.80
C ILE A 18 -4.78 6.78 -0.31
N SER A 19 -5.98 6.98 -0.87
CA SER A 19 -6.25 7.96 -1.92
C SER A 19 -5.85 9.36 -1.49
N ASN A 20 -6.27 9.75 -0.28
CA ASN A 20 -5.94 11.05 0.30
C ASN A 20 -4.44 11.18 0.60
N PHE A 21 -3.83 10.15 1.19
CA PHE A 21 -2.43 10.21 1.58
C PHE A 21 -1.47 10.32 0.39
N TYR A 22 -1.69 9.53 -0.67
CA TYR A 22 -0.85 9.55 -1.86
C TYR A 22 -1.36 10.50 -2.95
N SER A 23 -2.46 11.21 -2.71
CA SER A 23 -3.09 12.08 -3.71
C SER A 23 -3.38 11.36 -5.05
N ILE A 24 -3.89 10.14 -4.97
CA ILE A 24 -4.29 9.32 -6.12
C ILE A 24 -5.80 9.10 -6.13
N LYS A 25 -6.38 8.64 -7.24
CA LYS A 25 -7.80 8.27 -7.28
C LYS A 25 -8.09 7.07 -6.36
N VAL A 26 -9.25 7.07 -5.71
CA VAL A 26 -9.71 5.94 -4.87
C VAL A 26 -9.75 4.63 -5.67
N SER A 27 -10.14 4.67 -6.94
CA SER A 27 -10.11 3.50 -7.82
C SER A 27 -8.68 2.95 -8.01
N THR A 28 -7.69 3.84 -8.18
CA THR A 28 -6.27 3.46 -8.25
C THR A 28 -5.79 2.86 -6.93
N ALA A 29 -6.19 3.42 -5.79
CA ALA A 29 -5.89 2.86 -4.48
C ALA A 29 -6.48 1.44 -4.32
N ARG A 30 -7.75 1.24 -4.67
CA ARG A 30 -8.40 -0.08 -4.66
C ARG A 30 -7.66 -1.09 -5.56
N ASN A 31 -7.29 -0.69 -6.77
CA ASN A 31 -6.55 -1.55 -7.70
C ASN A 31 -5.20 -1.98 -7.10
N LYS A 32 -4.45 -1.03 -6.51
CA LYS A 32 -3.16 -1.33 -5.86
C LYS A 32 -3.32 -2.28 -4.66
N ILE A 33 -4.39 -2.15 -3.87
CA ILE A 33 -4.70 -3.12 -2.79
C ILE A 33 -4.97 -4.50 -3.38
N CYS A 34 -5.74 -4.58 -4.46
CA CYS A 34 -6.01 -5.84 -5.16
C CYS A 34 -4.74 -6.47 -5.76
N GLU A 35 -3.80 -5.67 -6.26
CA GLU A 35 -2.48 -6.13 -6.71
C GLU A 35 -1.66 -6.69 -5.55
N MET A 36 -1.60 -5.97 -4.42
CA MET A 36 -0.89 -6.43 -3.22
C MET A 36 -1.45 -7.77 -2.70
N LYS A 37 -2.77 -7.97 -2.75
CA LYS A 37 -3.41 -9.25 -2.39
C LYS A 37 -2.99 -10.43 -3.27
N LYS A 38 -2.50 -10.18 -4.49
CA LYS A 38 -2.00 -11.22 -5.41
C LYS A 38 -0.53 -11.54 -5.17
N ASP A 39 0.18 -10.69 -4.42
CA ASP A 39 1.59 -10.86 -4.14
C ASP A 39 1.81 -11.82 -2.97
N LYS A 40 2.45 -12.96 -3.24
CA LYS A 40 2.72 -14.01 -2.25
C LYS A 40 3.54 -13.50 -1.06
N ARG A 41 4.34 -12.44 -1.24
CA ARG A 41 5.14 -11.82 -0.17
C ARG A 41 4.26 -11.25 0.95
N PHE A 42 3.06 -10.79 0.61
CA PHE A 42 2.14 -10.11 1.52
C PHE A 42 0.96 -10.98 1.97
N MET A 43 0.89 -12.23 1.48
CA MET A 43 -0.19 -13.18 1.81
C MET A 43 -0.01 -13.87 3.16
N GLN A 44 1.20 -13.89 3.72
CA GLN A 44 1.52 -14.66 4.94
C GLN A 44 1.22 -13.91 6.25
N GLY A 45 0.74 -12.66 6.18
CA GLY A 45 0.52 -11.82 7.34
C GLY A 45 -0.91 -11.33 7.49
N ASP A 46 -1.22 -10.83 8.68
CA ASP A 46 -2.51 -10.25 9.06
C ASP A 46 -2.71 -8.84 8.45
N TYR A 47 -2.26 -8.65 7.21
CA TYR A 47 -2.18 -7.36 6.52
C TYR A 47 -3.48 -6.91 5.88
N PHE A 48 -4.47 -7.81 5.76
CA PHE A 48 -5.75 -7.49 5.13
C PHE A 48 -6.90 -7.80 6.09
N ARG A 49 -7.90 -6.92 6.10
CA ARG A 49 -9.17 -7.15 6.78
C ARG A 49 -10.27 -7.38 5.76
N MET A 50 -11.29 -8.15 6.15
CA MET A 50 -12.48 -8.40 5.30
C MET A 50 -13.19 -7.10 4.88
N SER A 51 -13.06 -6.04 5.67
CA SER A 51 -13.58 -4.70 5.35
C SER A 51 -12.86 -4.00 4.17
N GLY A 52 -11.88 -4.63 3.53
CA GLY A 52 -11.08 -4.03 2.46
C GLY A 52 -9.97 -3.10 2.95
N ARG A 53 -9.75 -3.02 4.27
CA ARG A 53 -8.62 -2.28 4.85
C ARG A 53 -7.34 -3.10 4.76
N VAL A 54 -6.21 -2.39 4.63
CA VAL A 54 -4.87 -2.96 4.55
C VAL A 54 -3.97 -2.36 5.63
N TRP A 55 -3.00 -3.13 6.10
CA TRP A 55 -1.97 -2.65 7.00
C TRP A 55 -1.08 -1.64 6.27
N PHE A 56 -1.13 -0.39 6.70
CA PHE A 56 -0.56 0.72 5.93
C PHE A 56 0.97 0.63 5.73
N PRO A 57 1.77 0.22 6.74
CA PRO A 57 3.21 -0.01 6.53
C PRO A 57 3.51 -1.06 5.46
N ALA A 58 2.79 -2.18 5.45
CA ALA A 58 2.98 -3.23 4.45
C ALA A 58 2.56 -2.76 3.05
N PHE A 59 1.50 -1.95 2.95
CA PHE A 59 1.08 -1.35 1.69
C PHE A 59 2.14 -0.37 1.14
N ASN A 60 2.75 0.44 2.00
CA ASN A 60 3.84 1.34 1.59
C ASN A 60 5.08 0.56 1.10
N GLU A 61 5.43 -0.52 1.79
CA GLU A 61 6.52 -1.41 1.37
C GLU A 61 6.24 -2.05 0.00
N PHE A 62 5.01 -2.54 -0.22
CA PHE A 62 4.57 -3.02 -1.53
C PHE A 62 4.76 -1.98 -2.64
N LEU A 63 4.43 -0.71 -2.38
CA LEU A 63 4.63 0.35 -3.37
C LEU A 63 6.11 0.61 -3.66
N LYS A 64 6.97 0.60 -2.64
CA LYS A 64 8.42 0.77 -2.82
C LYS A 64 9.01 -0.34 -3.67
N ILE A 65 8.66 -1.59 -3.38
CA ILE A 65 9.08 -2.75 -4.18
C ILE A 65 8.62 -2.61 -5.63
N LYS A 66 7.38 -2.17 -5.86
CA LYS A 66 6.86 -1.95 -7.22
C LYS A 66 7.56 -0.85 -7.98
N ASP A 67 7.94 0.23 -7.29
CA ASP A 67 8.72 1.31 -7.89
C ASP A 67 10.12 0.82 -8.28
N GLU A 68 10.80 0.09 -7.38
CA GLU A 68 12.12 -0.51 -7.65
C GLU A 68 12.09 -1.53 -8.79
N GLU A 69 11.04 -2.36 -8.90
CA GLU A 69 10.83 -3.29 -10.01
C GLU A 69 10.64 -2.59 -11.36
N LYS A 70 10.10 -1.36 -11.38
CA LYS A 70 9.83 -0.61 -12.62
C LYS A 70 11.09 -0.02 -13.25
N TYR A 71 12.12 0.23 -12.45
CA TYR A 71 13.40 0.83 -12.87
C TYR A 71 14.51 -0.20 -13.09
N ARG A 72 14.16 -1.50 -13.08
CA ARG A 72 15.06 -2.62 -13.32
C ARG A 72 14.83 -3.22 -14.69
#